data_AF-A0A6B3RIJ5-F1
#
_entry.id   AF-A0A6B3RIJ5-F1
#
_cell.length_a   1.000
_cell.length_b   1.000
_cell.length_c   1.000
_cell.angle_alpha   90.00
_cell.angle_beta   90.00
_cell.angle_gamma   90.00
#
_symmetry.space_group_name_H-M   'P 1'
#
loop_
_entity.id
_entity.type
_entity.pdbx_description
1 polymer ?
#
loop_
_entity_poly.entity_id
_entity_poly.type
_entity_poly.pdbx_seq_one_letter_code
_entity_poly.pdbx_strand_id
1 'polypeptide(L)'
;MVRATSLFFNQFVVSLVLCAGAAHAQTIPAKIDRDLENQIDFRVTDFGVCLEQHTCTVGGVTLSAFRQTASGEAAPATLYWDPIDGIGILGGGQNDEIDFDETLVVKFDRNVDVSGIWLSDLFEAEAQRYGARPTAGSDGEVAQVDLRRSGASQAQVIVNAEEELPARMFNTSVAPSVFSGRGDLLKRVVVSEESVVSLVSAEGTRNLGNMTGGTGLEDADKRELFAGLPTVEIDTGRLLSLIDGVVLLPAGEENAGRVANLVKGGTSLSNLYSAGKTFRASSDVSNGEVANYFETAISTDEIVFSAPFSTSNEFSVAGIMVLK
;
A
#
# COMPACT_ATOMS: atom_id res chain seq x y z
N MET A 1 23.07 -44.35 63.09
CA MET A 1 23.98 -44.21 61.93
C MET A 1 23.74 -45.42 61.04
N VAL A 2 23.50 -45.34 59.73
CA VAL A 2 23.59 -44.23 58.75
C VAL A 2 22.24 -44.08 57.99
N ARG A 3 22.04 -42.95 57.30
CA ARG A 3 20.80 -42.53 56.63
C ARG A 3 20.53 -43.26 55.30
N ALA A 4 19.26 -43.27 54.90
CA ALA A 4 18.81 -43.56 53.54
C ALA A 4 19.03 -42.39 52.58
N THR A 5 19.08 -42.68 51.28
CA THR A 5 18.82 -41.71 50.19
C THR A 5 18.25 -42.45 48.99
N SER A 6 16.93 -42.36 48.81
CA SER A 6 16.25 -42.74 47.57
C SER A 6 16.33 -41.58 46.58
N LEU A 7 16.84 -41.83 45.37
CA LEU A 7 16.84 -40.85 44.28
C LEU A 7 15.48 -40.86 43.57
N PHE A 8 14.64 -39.87 43.88
CA PHE A 8 13.47 -39.55 43.08
C PHE A 8 13.90 -38.74 41.85
N PHE A 9 13.71 -39.30 40.66
CA PHE A 9 13.84 -38.58 39.40
C PHE A 9 12.51 -37.84 39.11
N ASN A 10 12.43 -36.56 39.47
CA ASN A 10 11.30 -35.72 39.08
C ASN A 10 11.43 -35.34 37.60
N GLN A 11 10.59 -35.91 36.75
CA GLN A 11 10.37 -35.39 35.40
C GLN A 11 9.56 -34.09 35.49
N PHE A 12 10.21 -32.96 35.21
CA PHE A 12 9.51 -31.72 34.91
C PHE A 12 8.90 -31.82 33.51
N VAL A 13 7.58 -32.05 33.43
CA VAL A 13 6.81 -31.84 32.20
C VAL A 13 6.56 -30.34 32.08
N VAL A 14 7.28 -29.68 31.18
CA VAL A 14 6.98 -28.30 30.78
C VAL A 14 5.81 -28.34 29.81
N SER A 15 4.58 -28.23 30.33
CA SER A 15 3.40 -28.01 29.50
C SER A 15 3.45 -26.62 28.90
N LEU A 16 3.88 -26.52 27.64
CA LEU A 16 3.77 -25.29 26.86
C LEU A 16 2.29 -25.07 26.52
N VAL A 17 1.59 -24.27 27.33
CA VAL A 17 0.20 -23.89 27.03
C VAL A 17 0.24 -22.83 25.93
N LEU A 18 0.16 -23.28 24.68
CA LEU A 18 -0.19 -22.45 23.54
C LEU A 18 -1.64 -21.99 23.70
N CYS A 19 -1.83 -20.90 24.43
CA CYS A 19 -3.05 -20.10 24.32
C CYS A 19 -3.07 -19.44 22.94
N ALA A 20 -3.47 -20.21 21.93
CA ALA A 20 -3.95 -19.67 20.66
C ALA A 20 -5.27 -18.94 20.93
N GLY A 21 -5.15 -17.73 21.47
CA GLY A 21 -6.26 -16.78 21.53
C GLY A 21 -6.58 -16.39 20.10
N ALA A 22 -7.59 -17.04 19.51
CA ALA A 22 -8.26 -16.51 18.34
C ALA A 22 -8.85 -15.16 18.73
N ALA A 23 -8.10 -14.08 18.48
CA ALA A 23 -8.61 -12.73 18.58
C ALA A 23 -9.71 -12.62 17.52
N HIS A 24 -10.96 -12.71 17.95
CA HIS A 24 -12.07 -12.26 17.12
C HIS A 24 -11.88 -10.76 16.95
N ALA A 25 -11.33 -10.37 15.80
CA ALA A 25 -11.35 -9.02 15.32
C ALA A 25 -12.82 -8.60 15.16
N GLN A 26 -13.39 -8.04 16.22
CA GLN A 26 -14.53 -7.15 16.05
C GLN A 26 -13.97 -5.93 15.33
N THR A 27 -14.17 -5.90 14.01
CA THR A 27 -14.05 -4.69 13.21
C THR A 27 -14.99 -3.65 13.83
N ILE A 28 -14.43 -2.76 14.65
CA ILE A 28 -15.18 -1.65 15.23
C ILE A 28 -15.47 -0.71 14.07
N PRO A 29 -16.74 -0.46 13.68
CA PRO A 29 -17.04 0.37 12.53
C PRO A 29 -16.37 1.74 12.65
N ALA A 30 -15.83 2.25 11.54
CA ALA A 30 -15.04 3.47 11.47
C ALA A 30 -13.83 3.51 12.45
N LYS A 31 -13.14 2.38 12.67
CA LYS A 31 -11.95 2.28 13.56
C LYS A 31 -10.92 3.39 13.30
N ILE A 32 -10.55 3.54 12.03
CA ILE A 32 -9.62 4.56 11.51
C ILE A 32 -10.08 6.00 11.79
N ASP A 33 -11.38 6.31 11.78
CA ASP A 33 -11.85 7.69 12.00
C ASP A 33 -11.73 8.15 13.45
N ARG A 34 -11.83 7.20 14.38
CA ARG A 34 -11.57 7.41 15.80
C ARG A 34 -10.07 7.44 16.06
N ASP A 35 -9.32 6.54 15.44
CA ASP A 35 -7.89 6.40 15.72
C ASP A 35 -7.07 7.53 15.08
N LEU A 36 -7.53 8.09 13.95
CA LEU A 36 -6.99 9.32 13.35
C LEU A 36 -7.63 10.61 13.91
N GLU A 37 -8.54 10.53 14.89
CA GLU A 37 -9.20 11.71 15.45
C GLU A 37 -8.16 12.60 16.17
N ASN A 38 -7.99 13.83 15.69
CA ASN A 38 -6.95 14.77 16.14
C ASN A 38 -5.50 14.27 15.88
N GLN A 39 -5.30 13.36 14.92
CA GLN A 39 -3.99 12.92 14.41
C GLN A 39 -3.72 13.54 13.02
N ILE A 40 -2.77 12.98 12.27
CA ILE A 40 -2.54 13.32 10.87
C ILE A 40 -3.45 12.43 10.01
N ASP A 41 -4.67 12.89 9.76
CA ASP A 41 -5.61 12.27 8.81
C ASP A 41 -5.38 12.89 7.42
N PHE A 42 -4.84 12.14 6.45
CA PHE A 42 -4.55 12.67 5.12
C PHE A 42 -5.80 12.89 4.27
N ARG A 43 -6.94 12.34 4.67
CA ARG A 43 -8.22 12.46 3.93
C ARG A 43 -8.97 13.76 4.23
N VAL A 44 -8.50 14.57 5.18
CA VAL A 44 -9.12 15.88 5.45
C VAL A 44 -8.85 16.85 4.30
N THR A 45 -9.80 17.75 4.05
CA THR A 45 -9.80 18.63 2.88
C THR A 45 -8.60 19.56 2.76
N ASP A 46 -7.86 19.80 3.84
CA ASP A 46 -6.67 20.64 3.86
C ASP A 46 -5.53 20.03 3.01
N PHE A 47 -5.48 18.70 2.86
CA PHE A 47 -4.55 18.01 1.95
C PHE A 47 -4.98 18.04 0.48
N GLY A 48 -6.20 18.51 0.16
CA GLY A 48 -6.66 18.66 -1.23
C GLY A 48 -5.83 19.63 -2.08
N VAL A 49 -5.00 20.47 -1.46
CA VAL A 49 -4.00 21.31 -2.15
C VAL A 49 -2.81 20.51 -2.71
N CYS A 50 -2.66 19.24 -2.32
CA CYS A 50 -1.59 18.36 -2.75
C CYS A 50 -1.90 17.66 -4.09
N LEU A 51 -3.18 17.58 -4.48
CA LEU A 51 -3.56 17.00 -5.77
C LEU A 51 -2.90 17.74 -6.94
N GLU A 52 -2.44 16.98 -7.95
CA GLU A 52 -1.73 17.49 -9.12
C GLU A 52 -0.37 18.16 -8.79
N GLN A 53 0.19 18.01 -7.57
CA GLN A 53 1.50 18.57 -7.18
C GLN A 53 2.60 17.51 -7.10
N HIS A 54 3.86 17.84 -7.39
CA HIS A 54 5.00 16.94 -7.11
C HIS A 54 5.38 16.91 -5.62
N THR A 55 5.20 18.04 -4.94
CA THR A 55 5.49 18.25 -3.53
C THR A 55 4.46 19.21 -2.96
N CYS A 56 3.94 18.94 -1.76
CA CYS A 56 3.10 19.88 -1.02
C CYS A 56 3.52 19.93 0.46
N THR A 57 3.15 21.00 1.17
CA THR A 57 3.35 21.10 2.63
C THR A 57 2.06 21.58 3.29
N VAL A 58 1.55 20.81 4.25
CA VAL A 58 0.33 21.09 5.03
C VAL A 58 0.61 20.79 6.50
N GLY A 59 0.36 21.75 7.40
CA GLY A 59 0.45 21.53 8.86
C GLY A 59 1.82 21.11 9.41
N GLY A 60 2.92 21.39 8.70
CA GLY A 60 4.28 20.93 9.08
C GLY A 60 4.65 19.56 8.50
N VAL A 61 3.75 18.91 7.75
CA VAL A 61 4.00 17.69 6.98
C VAL A 61 4.25 18.07 5.53
N THR A 62 5.33 17.56 4.93
CA THR A 62 5.67 17.71 3.51
C THR A 62 5.55 16.36 2.82
N LEU A 63 4.75 16.30 1.76
CA LEU A 63 4.58 15.11 0.92
C LEU A 63 5.40 15.27 -0.35
N SER A 64 6.00 14.20 -0.85
CA SER A 64 6.69 14.18 -2.15
C SER A 64 6.56 12.83 -2.82
N ALA A 65 6.16 12.82 -4.08
CA ALA A 65 5.99 11.61 -4.88
C ALA A 65 7.18 11.41 -5.83
N PHE A 66 7.61 10.17 -5.97
CA PHE A 66 8.64 9.75 -6.92
C PHE A 66 8.19 8.50 -7.67
N ARG A 67 8.64 8.35 -8.93
CA ARG A 67 8.46 7.16 -9.76
C ARG A 67 9.78 6.77 -10.39
N GLN A 68 10.07 5.48 -10.46
CA GLN A 68 11.24 4.94 -11.10
C GLN A 68 11.11 5.10 -12.61
N THR A 69 12.17 5.56 -13.25
CA THR A 69 12.26 5.66 -14.70
C THR A 69 12.83 4.37 -15.29
N ALA A 70 12.77 4.21 -16.61
CA ALA A 70 13.35 3.06 -17.30
C ALA A 70 14.89 2.91 -17.12
N SER A 71 15.60 3.94 -16.64
CA SER A 71 17.02 3.86 -16.24
C SER A 71 17.24 3.33 -14.81
N GLY A 72 16.17 3.11 -14.05
CA GLY A 72 16.21 2.78 -12.63
C GLY A 72 16.28 3.99 -11.69
N GLU A 73 16.38 5.21 -12.23
CA GLU A 73 16.48 6.45 -11.44
C GLU A 73 15.10 6.93 -10.99
N ALA A 74 14.98 7.40 -9.74
CA ALA A 74 13.76 8.03 -9.21
C ALA A 74 13.61 9.45 -9.76
N ALA A 75 12.49 9.71 -10.46
CA ALA A 75 12.09 11.04 -10.93
C ALA A 75 10.87 11.55 -10.14
N PRO A 76 10.64 12.87 -10.04
CA PRO A 76 9.43 13.41 -9.42
C PRO A 76 8.16 12.91 -10.10
N ALA A 77 7.25 12.33 -9.32
CA ALA A 77 5.92 11.93 -9.74
C ALA A 77 4.88 12.93 -9.21
N THR A 78 3.61 12.76 -9.56
CA THR A 78 2.54 13.68 -9.19
C THR A 78 1.71 13.06 -8.06
N LEU A 79 1.49 13.77 -6.97
CA LEU A 79 0.62 13.36 -5.88
C LEU A 79 -0.85 13.29 -6.35
N TYR A 80 -1.51 12.21 -5.99
CA TYR A 80 -2.96 12.14 -5.96
C TYR A 80 -3.46 12.46 -4.54
N TRP A 81 -4.69 12.94 -4.46
CA TRP A 81 -5.41 13.07 -3.20
C TRP A 81 -6.91 12.92 -3.42
N ASP A 82 -7.57 12.19 -2.52
CA ASP A 82 -9.01 12.32 -2.31
C ASP A 82 -9.43 12.13 -0.83
N PRO A 83 -10.66 12.50 -0.46
CA PRO A 83 -11.10 12.50 0.93
C PRO A 83 -11.70 11.18 1.43
N ILE A 84 -11.55 10.08 0.69
CA ILE A 84 -11.89 8.73 1.15
C ILE A 84 -10.62 7.95 1.50
N ASP A 85 -9.63 7.98 0.62
CA ASP A 85 -8.43 7.13 0.74
C ASP A 85 -7.21 7.87 1.29
N GLY A 86 -7.00 9.11 0.85
CA GLY A 86 -5.90 9.94 1.35
C GLY A 86 -4.92 10.25 0.23
N ILE A 87 -3.68 9.78 0.35
CA ILE A 87 -2.58 10.11 -0.59
C ILE A 87 -2.09 8.86 -1.32
N GLY A 88 -2.15 8.94 -2.65
CA GLY A 88 -1.45 8.08 -3.59
C GLY A 88 -0.70 8.90 -4.64
N ILE A 89 -0.43 8.32 -5.81
CA ILE A 89 0.40 8.90 -6.87
C ILE A 89 -0.29 8.76 -8.23
N LEU A 90 -0.50 9.91 -8.87
CA LEU A 90 -1.25 10.04 -10.12
C LEU A 90 -0.45 9.50 -11.32
N GLY A 91 -1.12 8.73 -12.19
CA GLY A 91 -0.55 8.17 -13.42
C GLY A 91 0.17 6.83 -13.26
N GLY A 92 0.03 6.19 -12.10
CA GLY A 92 0.52 4.84 -11.81
C GLY A 92 -0.25 3.74 -12.55
N GLY A 93 -0.28 2.54 -11.96
CA GLY A 93 -1.20 1.44 -12.27
C GLY A 93 -2.62 1.80 -11.91
N GLN A 94 -2.81 2.38 -10.72
CA GLN A 94 -4.05 3.03 -10.29
C GLN A 94 -3.73 4.50 -10.01
N ASN A 95 -4.73 5.39 -10.05
CA ASN A 95 -4.45 6.83 -9.93
C ASN A 95 -4.30 7.31 -8.48
N ASP A 96 -4.72 6.47 -7.53
CA ASP A 96 -5.02 6.72 -6.13
C ASP A 96 -4.13 5.91 -5.16
N GLU A 97 -3.24 5.08 -5.69
CA GLU A 97 -2.37 4.15 -4.95
C GLU A 97 -0.88 4.50 -5.13
N ILE A 98 0.04 3.67 -4.63
CA ILE A 98 1.51 3.86 -4.71
C ILE A 98 2.13 2.60 -5.32
N ASP A 99 2.40 2.59 -6.62
CA ASP A 99 2.91 1.40 -7.35
C ASP A 99 4.28 0.90 -6.84
N PHE A 100 4.66 -0.32 -7.23
CA PHE A 100 5.98 -0.90 -6.95
C PHE A 100 7.17 -0.08 -7.49
N ASP A 101 6.97 0.70 -8.56
CA ASP A 101 7.97 1.61 -9.10
C ASP A 101 7.90 3.00 -8.47
N GLU A 102 7.00 3.20 -7.50
CA GLU A 102 6.72 4.49 -6.91
C GLU A 102 7.16 4.58 -5.45
N THR A 103 7.20 5.81 -4.95
CA THR A 103 7.57 6.10 -3.57
C THR A 103 6.92 7.40 -3.12
N LEU A 104 6.13 7.32 -2.05
CA LEU A 104 5.67 8.50 -1.30
C LEU A 104 6.61 8.75 -0.12
N VAL A 105 7.16 9.96 -0.05
CA VAL A 105 7.95 10.44 1.09
C VAL A 105 7.13 11.43 1.90
N VAL A 106 6.92 11.13 3.18
CA VAL A 106 6.26 11.97 4.16
C VAL A 106 7.30 12.50 5.13
N LYS A 107 7.59 13.80 5.07
CA LYS A 107 8.60 14.46 5.89
C LYS A 107 7.97 15.41 6.90
N PHE A 108 8.45 15.38 8.14
CA PHE A 108 8.01 16.27 9.21
C PHE A 108 8.98 17.45 9.37
N ASP A 109 8.47 18.60 9.83
CA ASP A 109 9.29 19.78 10.17
C ASP A 109 10.17 19.60 11.43
N ARG A 110 9.91 18.54 12.18
CA ARG A 110 10.57 18.13 13.43
C ARG A 110 10.42 16.63 13.63
N ASN A 111 11.22 16.04 14.53
CA ASN A 111 10.98 14.65 14.96
C ASN A 111 9.59 14.51 15.59
N VAL A 112 8.84 13.50 15.19
CA VAL A 112 7.55 13.10 15.78
C VAL A 112 7.60 11.64 16.20
N ASP A 113 6.90 11.31 17.29
CA ASP A 113 6.88 9.95 17.85
C ASP A 113 5.67 9.20 17.29
N VAL A 114 5.87 8.47 16.19
CA VAL A 114 4.80 7.76 15.48
C VAL A 114 4.42 6.50 16.25
N SER A 115 3.15 6.38 16.64
CA SER A 115 2.59 5.21 17.33
C SER A 115 1.86 4.24 16.39
N GLY A 116 1.59 4.65 15.16
CA GLY A 116 1.10 3.76 14.11
C GLY A 116 0.71 4.47 12.83
N ILE A 117 0.32 3.69 11.83
CA ILE A 117 0.07 4.11 10.45
C ILE A 117 -1.20 3.45 9.96
N TRP A 118 -2.01 4.19 9.20
CA TRP A 118 -3.22 3.74 8.54
C TRP A 118 -3.07 3.83 7.02
N LEU A 119 -3.39 2.73 6.35
CA LEU A 119 -3.47 2.59 4.91
C LEU A 119 -4.93 2.34 4.50
N SER A 120 -5.26 2.55 3.23
CA SER A 120 -6.51 2.11 2.59
C SER A 120 -6.20 1.56 1.19
N ASP A 121 -7.20 0.97 0.53
CA ASP A 121 -7.01 0.17 -0.69
C ASP A 121 -5.87 -0.86 -0.53
N LEU A 122 -5.97 -1.68 0.53
CA LEU A 122 -5.05 -2.80 0.77
C LEU A 122 -5.86 -4.10 0.92
N PHE A 123 -5.97 -4.84 -0.18
CA PHE A 123 -6.88 -5.97 -0.40
C PHE A 123 -6.19 -7.27 -0.84
N GLU A 124 -6.90 -8.38 -0.63
CA GLU A 124 -6.61 -9.69 -1.23
C GLU A 124 -7.51 -9.98 -2.44
N ALA A 125 -7.05 -10.86 -3.33
CA ALA A 125 -7.77 -11.42 -4.49
C ALA A 125 -8.14 -10.41 -5.60
N GLU A 126 -7.46 -9.27 -5.62
CA GLU A 126 -7.70 -8.16 -6.54
C GLU A 126 -7.35 -8.56 -8.00
N ALA A 127 -6.26 -9.30 -8.20
CA ALA A 127 -5.82 -9.75 -9.52
C ALA A 127 -6.84 -10.70 -10.17
N GLN A 128 -7.44 -11.62 -9.41
CA GLN A 128 -8.51 -12.50 -9.91
C GLN A 128 -9.70 -11.72 -10.50
N ARG A 129 -10.07 -10.57 -9.90
CA ARG A 129 -11.22 -9.76 -10.34
C ARG A 129 -10.94 -8.99 -11.63
N TYR A 130 -9.69 -8.66 -11.85
CA TYR A 130 -9.22 -7.89 -13.00
C TYR A 130 -8.61 -8.76 -14.12
N GLY A 131 -8.83 -10.07 -14.03
CA GLY A 131 -8.55 -11.03 -15.11
C GLY A 131 -7.13 -11.56 -15.13
N ALA A 132 -6.32 -11.22 -14.12
CA ALA A 132 -5.08 -11.90 -13.83
C ALA A 132 -5.37 -13.27 -13.18
N ARG A 133 -4.39 -14.17 -13.27
CA ARG A 133 -4.44 -15.44 -12.55
C ARG A 133 -3.45 -15.34 -11.40
N PRO A 134 -3.89 -15.39 -10.12
CA PRO A 134 -2.95 -15.47 -9.03
C PRO A 134 -2.18 -16.79 -9.11
N THR A 135 -0.88 -16.73 -8.84
CA THR A 135 0.06 -17.82 -9.08
C THR A 135 0.93 -18.10 -7.86
N ALA A 136 0.31 -18.79 -6.89
CA ALA A 136 0.86 -19.22 -5.61
C ALA A 136 1.34 -18.10 -4.66
N GLY A 137 0.85 -18.13 -3.42
CA GLY A 137 0.88 -17.01 -2.48
C GLY A 137 -0.53 -16.46 -2.26
N SER A 138 -0.69 -15.57 -1.27
CA SER A 138 -1.88 -14.72 -1.22
C SER A 138 -1.78 -13.69 -2.35
N ASP A 139 -2.89 -13.46 -3.05
CA ASP A 139 -3.05 -12.40 -4.06
C ASP A 139 -3.26 -11.05 -3.35
N GLY A 140 -2.37 -10.74 -2.40
CA GLY A 140 -2.49 -9.64 -1.47
C GLY A 140 -1.60 -8.48 -1.86
N GLU A 141 -2.16 -7.28 -1.80
CA GLU A 141 -1.40 -6.05 -1.78
C GLU A 141 -0.54 -5.95 -0.51
N VAL A 142 0.63 -5.32 -0.65
CA VAL A 142 1.60 -5.19 0.44
C VAL A 142 2.26 -3.81 0.41
N ALA A 143 2.17 -3.10 1.53
CA ALA A 143 2.91 -1.88 1.75
C ALA A 143 4.21 -2.14 2.50
N GLN A 144 5.32 -1.61 1.98
CA GLN A 144 6.56 -1.47 2.72
C GLN A 144 6.67 -0.03 3.26
N VAL A 145 6.92 0.11 4.56
CA VAL A 145 7.05 1.41 5.22
C VAL A 145 8.36 1.49 5.99
N ASP A 146 9.19 2.48 5.68
CA ASP A 146 10.50 2.74 6.30
C ASP A 146 10.46 4.08 7.07
N LEU A 147 10.54 4.00 8.40
CA LEU A 147 10.54 5.15 9.30
C LEU A 147 11.98 5.56 9.58
N ARG A 148 12.36 6.77 9.20
CA ARG A 148 13.74 7.28 9.24
C ARG A 148 13.91 8.41 10.24
N ARG A 149 15.13 8.57 10.74
CA ARG A 149 15.54 9.79 11.43
C ARG A 149 16.86 10.27 10.85
N SER A 150 16.88 11.49 10.33
CA SER A 150 18.05 12.13 9.75
C SER A 150 18.73 11.27 8.68
N GLY A 151 17.91 10.61 7.85
CA GLY A 151 18.32 9.71 6.77
C GLY A 151 18.66 8.27 7.17
N ALA A 152 18.64 7.92 8.46
CA ALA A 152 18.86 6.54 8.92
C ALA A 152 17.54 5.84 9.27
N SER A 153 17.29 4.66 8.70
CA SER A 153 16.14 3.82 9.07
C SER A 153 16.17 3.50 10.56
N GLN A 154 15.03 3.70 11.22
CA GLN A 154 14.77 3.38 12.62
C GLN A 154 13.94 2.09 12.73
N ALA A 155 13.03 1.88 11.78
CA ALA A 155 12.28 0.66 11.61
C ALA A 155 11.78 0.54 10.16
N GLN A 156 11.68 -0.70 9.69
CA GLN A 156 11.01 -1.05 8.45
C GLN A 156 9.90 -2.04 8.79
N VAL A 157 8.69 -1.80 8.28
CA VAL A 157 7.56 -2.73 8.42
C VAL A 157 6.97 -3.09 7.08
N ILE A 158 6.39 -4.29 7.05
CA ILE A 158 5.61 -4.82 5.93
C ILE A 158 4.18 -4.94 6.44
N VAL A 159 3.24 -4.28 5.76
CA VAL A 159 1.80 -4.34 6.03
C VAL A 159 1.18 -5.11 4.88
N ASN A 160 0.46 -6.18 5.17
CA ASN A 160 -0.23 -6.98 4.16
C ASN A 160 -1.73 -6.65 4.25
N ALA A 161 -2.46 -6.86 3.16
CA ALA A 161 -3.92 -6.87 3.18
C ALA A 161 -4.47 -7.80 4.27
N GLU A 162 -5.64 -7.44 4.82
CA GLU A 162 -6.37 -8.24 5.83
C GLU A 162 -7.73 -8.74 5.31
N GLU A 163 -8.22 -8.24 4.17
CA GLU A 163 -9.58 -8.47 3.66
C GLU A 163 -9.61 -8.68 2.14
N GLU A 164 -10.51 -9.54 1.64
CA GLU A 164 -10.73 -9.73 0.19
C GLU A 164 -11.44 -8.52 -0.44
N LEU A 165 -11.05 -8.17 -1.67
CA LEU A 165 -11.63 -7.06 -2.42
C LEU A 165 -13.16 -7.20 -2.61
N PRO A 166 -13.99 -6.28 -2.08
CA PRO A 166 -15.43 -6.50 -1.96
C PRO A 166 -16.16 -6.45 -3.30
N ALA A 167 -17.15 -7.33 -3.48
CA ALA A 167 -17.97 -7.44 -4.69
C ALA A 167 -18.65 -6.13 -5.16
N ARG A 168 -18.72 -5.12 -4.29
CA ARG A 168 -19.05 -3.73 -4.62
C ARG A 168 -17.98 -2.81 -4.03
N MET A 169 -17.33 -2.00 -4.86
CA MET A 169 -16.28 -1.05 -4.43
C MET A 169 -16.83 -0.01 -3.45
N PHE A 170 -16.01 0.37 -2.48
CA PHE A 170 -16.35 1.35 -1.45
C PHE A 170 -16.59 2.76 -2.03
N ASN A 171 -15.65 3.28 -2.81
CA ASN A 171 -15.72 4.62 -3.41
C ASN A 171 -16.97 4.81 -4.29
N THR A 172 -17.28 3.81 -5.11
CA THR A 172 -18.53 3.76 -5.91
C THR A 172 -19.79 3.63 -5.04
N SER A 173 -19.69 3.11 -3.82
CA SER A 173 -20.81 3.02 -2.88
C SER A 173 -21.08 4.34 -2.15
N VAL A 174 -20.01 5.05 -1.76
CA VAL A 174 -20.09 6.38 -1.12
C VAL A 174 -20.60 7.44 -2.09
N ALA A 175 -20.03 7.51 -3.29
CA ALA A 175 -20.33 8.55 -4.26
C ALA A 175 -20.36 8.04 -5.72
N PRO A 176 -21.42 7.30 -6.12
CA PRO A 176 -21.55 6.74 -7.48
C PRO A 176 -21.65 7.79 -8.61
N SER A 177 -21.82 9.07 -8.28
CA SER A 177 -21.74 10.19 -9.24
C SER A 177 -20.33 10.71 -9.45
N VAL A 178 -19.39 10.31 -8.58
CA VAL A 178 -17.96 10.68 -8.62
C VAL A 178 -17.17 9.49 -9.11
N PHE A 179 -17.28 8.36 -8.41
CA PHE A 179 -16.52 7.15 -8.73
C PHE A 179 -17.34 6.20 -9.58
N SER A 180 -16.77 5.80 -10.71
CA SER A 180 -17.18 4.64 -11.49
C SER A 180 -16.44 3.39 -10.99
N GLY A 181 -17.09 2.23 -11.07
CA GLY A 181 -16.44 0.96 -10.70
C GLY A 181 -15.44 0.54 -11.78
N ARG A 182 -14.27 0.05 -11.35
CA ARG A 182 -13.07 -0.11 -12.19
C ARG A 182 -12.41 1.20 -12.67
N GLY A 183 -12.73 2.32 -12.01
CA GLY A 183 -12.12 3.61 -12.29
C GLY A 183 -11.05 4.04 -11.27
N ASP A 184 -10.65 3.09 -10.45
CA ASP A 184 -9.37 2.98 -9.75
C ASP A 184 -8.26 2.68 -10.80
N LEU A 185 -8.46 1.58 -11.54
CA LEU A 185 -7.53 1.06 -12.53
C LEU A 185 -7.29 1.99 -13.72
N LEU A 186 -6.00 2.24 -13.97
CA LEU A 186 -5.49 2.95 -15.14
C LEU A 186 -4.77 1.98 -16.10
N LYS A 187 -3.97 1.06 -15.57
CA LYS A 187 -3.23 -0.02 -16.26
C LYS A 187 -2.77 -1.04 -15.21
N ARG A 188 -2.46 -2.29 -15.57
CA ARG A 188 -2.00 -3.27 -14.55
C ARG A 188 -0.87 -4.15 -15.04
N VAL A 189 0.20 -4.25 -14.24
CA VAL A 189 1.26 -5.24 -14.40
C VAL A 189 0.91 -6.50 -13.63
N VAL A 190 1.12 -7.67 -14.24
CA VAL A 190 0.83 -8.97 -13.63
C VAL A 190 2.02 -9.88 -13.85
N VAL A 191 2.60 -10.43 -12.79
CA VAL A 191 3.71 -11.39 -12.85
C VAL A 191 3.19 -12.78 -12.47
N SER A 192 3.42 -13.79 -13.31
CA SER A 192 2.95 -15.16 -13.05
C SER A 192 4.03 -16.11 -12.49
N GLU A 193 3.63 -17.30 -12.03
CA GLU A 193 4.50 -18.43 -11.62
C GLU A 193 5.56 -18.78 -12.68
N GLU A 194 5.18 -18.76 -13.96
CA GLU A 194 6.08 -18.99 -15.10
C GLU A 194 6.96 -17.76 -15.41
N SER A 195 6.98 -16.78 -14.49
CA SER A 195 7.58 -15.46 -14.62
C SER A 195 7.09 -14.71 -15.86
N VAL A 196 5.84 -14.96 -16.31
CA VAL A 196 5.26 -14.25 -17.45
C VAL A 196 4.75 -12.90 -16.96
N VAL A 197 5.32 -11.83 -17.49
CA VAL A 197 4.79 -10.49 -17.27
C VAL A 197 3.70 -10.24 -18.29
N SER A 198 2.52 -9.86 -17.80
CA SER A 198 1.39 -9.44 -18.61
C SER A 198 1.00 -8.02 -18.24
N LEU A 199 0.59 -7.23 -19.24
CA LEU A 199 0.05 -5.90 -19.07
C LEU A 199 -1.43 -5.91 -19.42
N VAL A 200 -2.29 -5.47 -18.51
CA VAL A 200 -3.72 -5.26 -18.75
C VAL A 200 -3.96 -3.76 -18.96
N SER A 201 -4.67 -3.42 -20.03
CA SER A 201 -4.88 -2.05 -20.50
C SER A 201 -6.21 -1.93 -21.26
N ALA A 202 -6.55 -0.74 -21.77
CA ALA A 202 -7.72 -0.57 -22.64
C ALA A 202 -7.61 -1.34 -23.97
N GLU A 203 -6.38 -1.66 -24.42
CA GLU A 203 -6.14 -2.49 -25.62
C GLU A 203 -6.32 -3.99 -25.34
N GLY A 204 -6.56 -4.37 -24.07
CA GLY A 204 -6.66 -5.74 -23.59
C GLY A 204 -5.41 -6.21 -22.84
N THR A 205 -5.27 -7.52 -22.71
CA THR A 205 -4.12 -8.16 -22.06
C THR A 205 -3.02 -8.46 -23.08
N ARG A 206 -1.84 -7.89 -22.87
CA ARG A 206 -0.63 -8.11 -23.65
C ARG A 206 0.40 -8.87 -22.82
N ASN A 207 0.76 -10.08 -23.25
CA ASN A 207 1.92 -10.77 -22.68
C ASN A 207 3.19 -10.02 -23.11
N LEU A 208 3.92 -9.47 -22.14
CA LEU A 208 5.21 -8.81 -22.36
C LEU A 208 6.37 -9.80 -22.54
N GLY A 209 6.14 -11.06 -22.11
CA GLY A 209 6.98 -12.22 -22.37
C GLY A 209 7.18 -13.07 -21.12
N ASN A 210 7.69 -14.28 -21.29
CA ASN A 210 8.22 -15.07 -20.18
C ASN A 210 9.57 -14.46 -19.76
N MET A 211 9.78 -14.21 -18.48
CA MET A 211 11.10 -13.88 -17.92
C MET A 211 11.94 -15.14 -17.64
N THR A 212 11.57 -16.28 -18.24
CA THR A 212 12.43 -17.46 -18.34
C THR A 212 13.59 -17.18 -19.31
N GLY A 213 14.59 -16.44 -18.82
CA GLY A 213 15.74 -16.07 -19.64
C GLY A 213 16.48 -14.85 -19.11
N GLY A 214 17.01 -14.94 -17.88
CA GLY A 214 18.04 -14.00 -17.44
C GLY A 214 19.26 -14.08 -18.37
N THR A 215 19.39 -13.13 -19.28
CA THR A 215 20.71 -12.76 -19.82
C THR A 215 21.45 -12.06 -18.69
N GLY A 216 22.02 -12.87 -17.79
CA GLY A 216 22.52 -12.40 -16.51
C GLY A 216 23.49 -11.24 -16.67
N LEU A 217 23.08 -10.07 -16.19
CA LEU A 217 24.00 -9.18 -15.51
C LEU A 217 24.27 -9.82 -14.15
N GLU A 218 25.07 -10.90 -14.17
CA GLU A 218 25.52 -11.56 -12.94
C GLU A 218 26.32 -10.53 -12.12
N ASP A 219 25.63 -9.86 -11.20
CA ASP A 219 26.27 -9.09 -10.14
C ASP A 219 27.16 -10.05 -9.37
N ALA A 220 28.47 -9.95 -9.62
CA ALA A 220 29.44 -10.94 -9.20
C ALA A 220 29.44 -11.11 -7.66
N ASP A 221 29.12 -10.04 -6.95
CA ASP A 221 29.08 -9.97 -5.49
C ASP A 221 27.83 -10.68 -4.92
N LYS A 222 26.77 -10.90 -5.73
CA LYS A 222 25.55 -11.60 -5.31
C LYS A 222 25.56 -13.10 -5.58
N ARG A 223 26.45 -13.61 -6.45
CA ARG A 223 26.45 -15.03 -6.86
C ARG A 223 26.61 -16.02 -5.70
N GLU A 224 27.42 -15.69 -4.69
CA GLU A 224 27.62 -16.57 -3.53
C GLU A 224 26.40 -16.61 -2.60
N LEU A 225 25.62 -15.51 -2.51
CA LEU A 225 24.43 -15.43 -1.66
C LEU A 225 23.27 -16.32 -2.14
N PHE A 226 23.22 -16.59 -3.45
CA PHE A 226 22.15 -17.35 -4.10
C PHE A 226 22.63 -18.68 -4.73
N ALA A 227 23.84 -19.12 -4.39
CA ALA A 227 24.44 -20.33 -4.95
C ALA A 227 23.58 -21.58 -4.66
N GLY A 228 23.00 -22.18 -5.72
CA GLY A 228 22.15 -23.36 -5.62
C GLY A 228 20.65 -23.08 -5.49
N LEU A 229 20.23 -21.81 -5.49
CA LEU A 229 18.82 -21.41 -5.55
C LEU A 229 18.46 -20.95 -6.97
N PRO A 230 17.29 -21.34 -7.52
CA PRO A 230 16.78 -20.74 -8.74
C PRO A 230 16.32 -19.31 -8.44
N THR A 231 17.09 -18.32 -8.88
CA THR A 231 16.74 -16.89 -8.79
C THR A 231 16.33 -16.36 -10.15
N VAL A 232 15.21 -15.62 -10.18
CA VAL A 232 14.77 -14.85 -11.34
C VAL A 232 15.04 -13.38 -11.03
N GLU A 233 16.01 -12.78 -11.73
CA GLU A 233 16.24 -11.34 -11.67
C GLU A 233 15.32 -10.65 -12.68
N ILE A 234 14.66 -9.58 -12.23
CA ILE A 234 13.61 -8.90 -12.99
C ILE A 234 14.09 -7.48 -13.27
N ASP A 235 14.36 -7.21 -14.54
CA ASP A 235 14.75 -5.89 -15.03
C ASP A 235 13.51 -4.96 -15.05
N THR A 236 13.30 -4.26 -13.93
CA THR A 236 12.19 -3.30 -13.77
C THR A 236 12.30 -2.16 -14.79
N GLY A 237 13.51 -1.69 -15.12
CA GLY A 237 13.73 -0.64 -16.12
C GLY A 237 13.21 -1.04 -17.51
N ARG A 238 13.50 -2.27 -17.94
CA ARG A 238 12.92 -2.84 -19.17
C ARG A 238 11.41 -2.97 -19.10
N LEU A 239 10.86 -3.42 -17.97
CA LEU A 239 9.42 -3.56 -17.78
C LEU A 239 8.69 -2.22 -17.86
N LEU A 240 9.20 -1.18 -17.20
CA LEU A 240 8.70 0.19 -17.25
C LEU A 240 8.75 0.76 -18.68
N SER A 241 9.81 0.45 -19.43
CA SER A 241 9.91 0.84 -20.86
C SER A 241 8.86 0.17 -21.78
N LEU A 242 8.24 -0.94 -21.34
CA LEU A 242 7.18 -1.63 -22.07
C LEU A 242 5.76 -1.13 -21.70
N ILE A 243 5.66 -0.36 -20.62
CA ILE A 243 4.42 0.26 -20.12
C ILE A 243 4.26 1.68 -20.66
N ASP A 244 5.37 2.35 -21.02
CA ASP A 244 5.34 3.66 -21.64
C ASP A 244 4.54 3.67 -22.96
N GLY A 245 3.74 4.72 -23.15
CA GLY A 245 2.87 4.90 -24.32
C GLY A 245 1.64 3.98 -24.41
N VAL A 246 1.30 3.21 -23.38
CA VAL A 246 0.13 2.30 -23.39
C VAL A 246 -1.19 3.04 -23.18
N VAL A 247 -2.23 2.66 -23.92
CA VAL A 247 -3.57 3.27 -23.78
C VAL A 247 -4.24 2.82 -22.49
N LEU A 248 -4.52 3.81 -21.64
CA LEU A 248 -5.02 3.64 -20.29
C LEU A 248 -6.52 3.32 -20.27
N LEU A 249 -6.98 2.68 -19.20
CA LEU A 249 -8.38 2.36 -18.96
C LEU A 249 -9.18 3.66 -18.74
N PRO A 250 -10.21 3.96 -19.58
CA PRO A 250 -10.90 5.26 -19.54
C PRO A 250 -11.59 5.58 -18.21
N ALA A 251 -11.93 4.57 -17.41
CA ALA A 251 -12.56 4.77 -16.11
C ALA A 251 -11.58 5.36 -15.08
N GLY A 252 -10.31 4.94 -15.10
CA GLY A 252 -9.23 5.49 -14.26
C GLY A 252 -8.97 6.97 -14.56
N GLU A 253 -8.91 7.32 -15.84
CA GLU A 253 -8.80 8.72 -16.29
C GLU A 253 -10.03 9.54 -15.87
N GLU A 254 -11.24 8.98 -16.00
CA GLU A 254 -12.48 9.68 -15.69
C GLU A 254 -12.65 9.95 -14.20
N ASN A 255 -12.39 8.99 -13.31
CA ASN A 255 -12.49 9.19 -11.86
C ASN A 255 -11.50 10.26 -11.37
N ALA A 256 -10.21 10.16 -11.74
CA ALA A 256 -9.20 11.15 -11.36
C ALA A 256 -9.56 12.55 -11.88
N GLY A 257 -10.05 12.65 -13.13
CA GLY A 257 -10.56 13.89 -13.70
C GLY A 257 -11.77 14.44 -12.93
N ARG A 258 -12.70 13.59 -12.47
CA ARG A 258 -13.84 14.00 -11.65
C ARG A 258 -13.39 14.50 -10.27
N VAL A 259 -12.48 13.81 -9.59
CA VAL A 259 -11.91 14.25 -8.29
C VAL A 259 -11.20 15.59 -8.43
N ALA A 260 -10.34 15.77 -9.44
CA ALA A 260 -9.69 17.05 -9.73
C ALA A 260 -10.70 18.19 -9.95
N ASN A 261 -11.81 17.94 -10.64
CA ASN A 261 -12.89 18.91 -10.81
C ASN A 261 -13.65 19.22 -9.50
N LEU A 262 -13.80 18.24 -8.59
CA LEU A 262 -14.40 18.47 -7.28
C LEU A 262 -13.50 19.32 -6.38
N VAL A 263 -12.18 19.10 -6.41
CA VAL A 263 -11.21 19.94 -5.69
C VAL A 263 -11.30 21.38 -6.17
N LYS A 264 -11.33 21.59 -7.49
CA LYS A 264 -11.51 22.91 -8.12
C LYS A 264 -12.87 23.55 -7.81
N GLY A 265 -13.88 22.77 -7.40
CA GLY A 265 -15.23 23.23 -7.02
C GLY A 265 -15.47 23.47 -5.52
N GLY A 266 -14.61 22.95 -4.63
CA GLY A 266 -14.59 23.23 -3.18
C GLY A 266 -15.76 22.66 -2.34
N THR A 267 -17.02 22.98 -2.66
CA THR A 267 -18.19 22.65 -1.80
C THR A 267 -18.51 21.15 -1.73
N SER A 268 -17.99 20.34 -2.67
CA SER A 268 -18.29 18.91 -2.74
C SER A 268 -17.35 18.03 -1.92
N LEU A 269 -16.13 18.49 -1.59
CA LEU A 269 -15.12 17.67 -0.91
C LEU A 269 -15.49 17.33 0.54
N SER A 270 -15.95 18.31 1.30
CA SER A 270 -16.36 18.10 2.70
C SER A 270 -17.56 17.17 2.82
N ASN A 271 -18.46 17.19 1.83
CA ASN A 271 -19.57 16.25 1.71
C ASN A 271 -19.07 14.84 1.41
N LEU A 272 -18.05 14.70 0.56
CA LEU A 272 -17.45 13.41 0.21
C LEU A 272 -16.72 12.78 1.41
N TYR A 273 -15.89 13.54 2.11
CA TYR A 273 -15.27 13.15 3.39
C TYR A 273 -16.33 12.66 4.40
N SER A 274 -17.37 13.48 4.62
CA SER A 274 -18.44 13.17 5.56
C SER A 274 -19.26 11.94 5.16
N ALA A 275 -19.48 11.73 3.86
CA ALA A 275 -20.14 10.55 3.32
C ALA A 275 -19.30 9.28 3.54
N GLY A 276 -17.98 9.35 3.29
CA GLY A 276 -17.04 8.25 3.57
C GLY A 276 -17.05 7.83 5.04
N LYS A 277 -16.95 8.79 5.97
CA LYS A 277 -17.05 8.51 7.43
C LYS A 277 -18.40 7.89 7.80
N THR A 278 -19.49 8.45 7.29
CA THR A 278 -20.85 7.95 7.56
C THR A 278 -21.03 6.53 7.05
N PHE A 279 -20.50 6.21 5.86
CA PHE A 279 -20.59 4.89 5.27
C PHE A 279 -19.74 3.86 6.04
N ARG A 280 -18.50 4.18 6.46
CA ARG A 280 -17.68 3.32 7.34
C ARG A 280 -18.27 3.07 8.72
N ALA A 281 -19.10 3.99 9.21
CA ALA A 281 -19.82 3.82 10.47
C ALA A 281 -21.13 3.01 10.34
N SER A 282 -21.61 2.73 9.11
CA SER A 282 -22.95 2.16 8.88
C SER A 282 -23.04 1.01 7.87
N SER A 283 -21.95 0.71 7.14
CA SER A 283 -21.86 -0.39 6.19
C SER A 283 -20.79 -1.41 6.60
N ASP A 284 -20.94 -2.62 6.09
CA ASP A 284 -20.01 -3.74 6.12
C ASP A 284 -19.11 -3.83 4.87
N VAL A 285 -19.15 -2.82 3.99
CA VAL A 285 -18.30 -2.76 2.80
C VAL A 285 -16.96 -2.18 3.20
N SER A 286 -15.90 -2.96 3.00
CA SER A 286 -14.52 -2.59 3.29
C SER A 286 -13.95 -1.58 2.31
N ASN A 287 -12.98 -0.79 2.78
CA ASN A 287 -12.12 0.10 1.99
C ASN A 287 -10.63 -0.30 2.12
N GLY A 288 -10.35 -1.57 2.44
CA GLY A 288 -8.97 -2.07 2.57
C GLY A 288 -8.20 -1.39 3.71
N GLU A 289 -8.91 -0.95 4.75
CA GLU A 289 -8.34 -0.09 5.79
C GLU A 289 -7.52 -0.92 6.79
N VAL A 290 -6.20 -0.97 6.59
CA VAL A 290 -5.27 -1.73 7.44
C VAL A 290 -4.42 -0.79 8.29
N ALA A 291 -4.18 -1.19 9.55
CA ALA A 291 -3.45 -0.39 10.52
C ALA A 291 -2.27 -1.12 11.15
N ASN A 292 -1.09 -0.51 11.06
CA ASN A 292 0.09 -0.98 11.76
C ASN A 292 0.29 -0.16 13.05
N TYR A 293 0.28 -0.82 14.22
CA TYR A 293 0.52 -0.19 15.52
C TYR A 293 1.89 -0.57 16.05
N PHE A 294 2.65 0.40 16.53
CA PHE A 294 3.96 0.17 17.15
C PHE A 294 3.80 -0.01 18.66
N GLU A 295 4.32 -1.11 19.22
CA GLU A 295 4.31 -1.36 20.68
C GLU A 295 5.00 -0.24 21.48
N THR A 296 5.99 0.41 20.86
CA THR A 296 6.66 1.62 21.35
C THR A 296 6.75 2.60 20.18
N ALA A 297 6.36 3.85 20.42
CA ALA A 297 6.36 4.86 19.36
C ALA A 297 7.78 5.12 18.82
N ILE A 298 7.86 5.30 17.51
CA ILE A 298 9.10 5.39 16.75
C ILE A 298 9.33 6.85 16.41
N SER A 299 10.37 7.45 16.98
CA SER A 299 10.68 8.86 16.76
C SER A 299 11.37 9.06 15.40
N THR A 300 10.78 9.84 14.50
CA THR A 300 11.12 9.91 13.06
C THR A 300 10.95 11.34 12.52
N ASP A 301 11.73 11.71 11.50
CA ASP A 301 11.56 12.97 10.72
C ASP A 301 11.12 12.72 9.27
N GLU A 302 11.10 11.46 8.81
CA GLU A 302 10.77 11.05 7.45
C GLU A 302 10.20 9.62 7.45
N ILE A 303 9.05 9.40 6.80
CA ILE A 303 8.50 8.07 6.51
C ILE A 303 8.47 7.88 5.00
N VAL A 304 8.90 6.72 4.54
CA VAL A 304 8.91 6.34 3.12
C VAL A 304 8.00 5.15 2.90
N PHE A 305 7.08 5.28 1.95
CA PHE A 305 6.09 4.29 1.56
C PHE A 305 6.37 3.82 0.13
N SER A 306 6.35 2.51 -0.12
CA SER A 306 6.59 1.88 -1.42
C SER A 306 5.99 0.47 -1.44
N ALA A 307 5.59 -0.05 -2.60
CA ALA A 307 5.22 -1.47 -2.73
C ALA A 307 6.40 -2.35 -3.24
N PRO A 308 6.42 -3.66 -2.93
CA PRO A 308 7.39 -4.59 -3.51
C PRO A 308 6.95 -5.05 -4.91
N PHE A 309 7.92 -5.22 -5.83
CA PHE A 309 7.68 -5.61 -7.23
C PHE A 309 6.82 -6.89 -7.46
N SER A 310 6.66 -7.75 -6.46
CA SER A 310 6.02 -9.07 -6.61
C SER A 310 4.55 -9.16 -6.16
N THR A 311 3.87 -8.03 -5.90
CA THR A 311 2.51 -8.04 -5.33
C THR A 311 1.43 -7.57 -6.30
N SER A 312 0.18 -7.83 -5.91
CA SER A 312 -1.00 -7.15 -6.43
C SER A 312 -0.96 -5.65 -6.08
N ASN A 313 -1.82 -4.84 -6.72
CA ASN A 313 -1.61 -3.41 -6.92
C ASN A 313 -2.65 -2.55 -6.19
N GLU A 314 -2.32 -1.64 -5.28
CA GLU A 314 -1.04 -1.48 -4.58
C GLU A 314 -1.16 -0.95 -3.11
N PHE A 315 -1.48 0.35 -2.85
CA PHE A 315 -2.11 0.92 -1.61
C PHE A 315 -2.16 2.47 -1.55
N SER A 316 -3.09 3.03 -0.78
CA SER A 316 -3.15 4.47 -0.42
C SER A 316 -2.77 4.75 1.05
N VAL A 317 -2.25 5.95 1.35
CA VAL A 317 -1.88 6.35 2.73
C VAL A 317 -2.94 7.26 3.34
N ALA A 318 -3.74 6.69 4.25
CA ALA A 318 -4.88 7.36 4.88
C ALA A 318 -4.50 8.21 6.10
N GLY A 319 -3.47 7.85 6.88
CA GLY A 319 -3.03 8.69 8.00
C GLY A 319 -1.94 8.13 8.89
N ILE A 320 -1.48 8.97 9.83
CA ILE A 320 -0.38 8.68 10.76
C ILE A 320 -0.80 9.09 12.17
N MET A 321 -0.66 8.15 13.12
CA MET A 321 -0.90 8.37 14.54
C MET A 321 0.40 8.77 15.24
N VAL A 322 0.37 9.88 15.97
CA VAL A 322 1.52 10.39 16.73
C VAL A 322 1.19 10.50 18.23
N LEU A 323 2.19 10.26 19.08
CA LEU A 323 2.13 10.63 20.48
C LEU A 323 2.27 12.16 20.63
N LYS A 324 1.60 12.72 21.64
CA LYS A 324 1.54 14.16 21.95
C LYS A 324 2.23 14.46 23.28
#